data_AF-R9ING9-F1
#
_entry.id   AF-R9ING9-F1
#
_cell.length_a   1.000
_cell.length_b   1.000
_cell.length_c   1.000
_cell.angle_alpha   90.00
_cell.angle_beta   90.00
_cell.angle_gamma   90.00
#
_symmetry.space_group_name_H-M   'P 1'
#
loop_
_entity.id
_entity.type
_entity.pdbx_description
1 polymer ?
#
loop_
_entity_poly.entity_id
_entity_poly.type
_entity_poly.pdbx_seq_one_letter_code
_entity_poly.pdbx_strand_id
1 'polypeptide(L)'
;MSNEYEKFQKLKVDTSCIGLAREENSKYFCTPIGATIIGWDNGIHYIFIKGFDEMVFAVNPDTVCDYYVYPLANNFSDFLSLVLATKGTNTLQQIIQWDKQQYMDFSSSPDEVEYASSKKVIEALEAIRSIGVLPMENPFEYVKKIQNSFQYSKIVFSDEFYDITGQEKLN
;
A
#
# COMPACT_ATOMS: atom_id res chain seq x y z
N MET A 1 7.38 -8.61 -13.76
CA MET A 1 7.70 -8.30 -12.36
C MET A 1 9.12 -7.78 -12.32
N SER A 2 9.33 -6.71 -11.57
CA SER A 2 10.57 -5.95 -11.44
C SER A 2 11.63 -6.72 -10.67
N ASN A 3 12.87 -6.35 -10.93
CA ASN A 3 14.03 -6.80 -10.17
C ASN A 3 13.90 -6.45 -8.68
N GLU A 4 13.29 -5.30 -8.35
CA GLU A 4 13.09 -4.81 -6.99
C GLU A 4 12.12 -5.70 -6.21
N TYR A 5 11.02 -6.13 -6.82
CA TYR A 5 10.09 -7.07 -6.18
C TYR A 5 10.72 -8.43 -5.90
N GLU A 6 11.51 -8.95 -6.84
CA GLU A 6 12.25 -10.20 -6.62
C GLU A 6 13.30 -10.09 -5.51
N LYS A 7 14.05 -8.99 -5.46
CA LYS A 7 15.01 -8.70 -4.38
C LYS A 7 14.31 -8.61 -3.03
N PHE A 8 13.17 -7.91 -2.96
CA PHE A 8 12.37 -7.79 -1.75
C PHE A 8 11.89 -9.16 -1.24
N GLN A 9 11.36 -10.01 -2.12
CA GLN A 9 10.93 -11.36 -1.72
C GLN A 9 12.07 -12.23 -1.16
N LYS A 10 13.30 -12.03 -1.65
CA LYS A 10 14.51 -12.74 -1.20
C LYS A 10 15.02 -12.22 0.16
N LEU A 11 14.53 -11.09 0.67
CA LEU A 11 14.87 -10.62 2.01
C LEU A 11 14.44 -11.65 3.05
N LYS A 12 15.37 -11.99 3.94
CA LYS A 12 15.16 -12.90 5.09
C LYS A 12 14.91 -12.11 6.39
N VAL A 13 14.11 -11.04 6.30
CA VAL A 13 13.66 -10.26 7.45
C VAL A 13 12.15 -10.35 7.56
N ASP A 14 11.64 -10.26 8.78
CA ASP A 14 10.22 -10.11 9.03
C ASP A 14 9.78 -8.70 8.66
N THR A 15 8.94 -8.58 7.63
CA THR A 15 8.40 -7.30 7.15
C THR A 15 6.99 -7.03 7.68
N SER A 16 6.43 -7.89 8.55
CA SER A 16 5.12 -7.65 9.18
C SER A 16 5.13 -6.41 10.09
N CYS A 17 6.27 -6.13 10.73
CA CYS A 17 6.43 -4.96 11.60
C CYS A 17 6.29 -3.63 10.87
N ILE A 18 6.44 -3.60 9.54
CA ILE A 18 6.25 -2.42 8.67
C ILE A 18 4.99 -2.52 7.81
N GLY A 19 4.10 -3.45 8.15
CA GLY A 19 2.82 -3.70 7.46
C GLY A 19 3.00 -4.30 6.06
N LEU A 20 3.95 -5.21 5.91
CA LEU A 20 4.13 -6.03 4.72
C LEU A 20 4.24 -7.49 5.12
N ALA A 21 3.29 -7.97 5.93
CA ALA A 21 3.23 -9.37 6.35
C ALA A 21 3.00 -10.29 5.15
N ARG A 22 3.67 -11.45 5.16
CA ARG A 22 3.55 -12.48 4.11
C ARG A 22 2.52 -13.51 4.58
N GLU A 23 1.25 -13.24 4.30
CA GLU A 23 0.13 -14.06 4.74
C GLU A 23 -0.61 -14.67 3.55
N GLU A 24 -1.04 -15.93 3.71
CA GLU A 24 -1.89 -16.65 2.76
C GLU A 24 -3.37 -16.53 3.15
N ASN A 25 -3.88 -15.30 3.16
CA ASN A 25 -5.29 -15.04 3.43
C ASN A 25 -6.15 -15.13 2.16
N SER A 26 -7.44 -15.40 2.35
CA SER A 26 -8.44 -15.29 1.29
C SER A 26 -8.56 -13.85 0.79
N LYS A 27 -8.89 -13.70 -0.49
CA LYS A 27 -9.22 -12.41 -1.09
C LYS A 27 -10.53 -11.87 -0.50
N TYR A 28 -10.62 -10.57 -0.33
CA TYR A 28 -11.87 -9.88 0.01
C TYR A 28 -12.78 -9.74 -1.21
N PHE A 29 -14.07 -9.51 -0.97
CA PHE A 29 -15.05 -9.21 -2.02
C PHE A 29 -14.63 -8.03 -2.90
N CYS A 30 -13.96 -7.04 -2.31
CA CYS A 30 -13.43 -5.86 -3.00
C CYS A 30 -12.00 -6.05 -3.54
N THR A 31 -11.49 -7.27 -3.62
CA THR A 31 -10.21 -7.55 -4.27
C THR A 31 -10.42 -7.62 -5.79
N PRO A 32 -9.76 -6.78 -6.60
CA PRO A 32 -9.95 -6.77 -8.05
C PRO A 32 -9.63 -8.09 -8.74
N ILE A 33 -10.28 -8.34 -9.87
CA ILE A 33 -9.96 -9.47 -10.74
C ILE A 33 -8.52 -9.33 -11.24
N GLY A 34 -7.78 -10.44 -11.24
CA GLY A 34 -6.38 -10.44 -11.67
C GLY A 34 -5.41 -9.81 -10.67
N ALA A 35 -5.83 -9.57 -9.43
CA ALA A 35 -4.95 -9.10 -8.37
C ALA A 35 -3.95 -10.17 -7.88
N THR A 36 -2.71 -9.74 -7.66
CA THR A 36 -1.65 -10.48 -6.97
C THR A 36 -1.32 -9.76 -5.67
N ILE A 37 -1.54 -10.42 -4.54
CA ILE A 37 -1.25 -9.87 -3.21
C ILE A 37 0.26 -9.89 -2.96
N ILE A 38 0.79 -8.79 -2.44
CA ILE A 38 2.22 -8.58 -2.20
C ILE A 38 2.56 -8.29 -0.73
N GLY A 39 1.56 -8.04 0.12
CA GLY A 39 1.74 -7.85 1.56
C GLY A 39 0.43 -7.49 2.26
N TRP A 40 0.44 -7.62 3.59
CA TRP A 40 -0.69 -7.33 4.47
C TRP A 40 -0.32 -6.41 5.63
N ASP A 41 -1.28 -5.58 6.03
CA ASP A 41 -1.24 -4.72 7.22
C ASP A 41 -2.64 -4.64 7.83
N ASN A 42 -2.89 -5.34 8.94
CA ASN A 42 -4.10 -5.20 9.77
C ASN A 42 -5.43 -5.14 8.98
N GLY A 43 -5.67 -6.11 8.10
CA GLY A 43 -6.90 -6.18 7.30
C GLY A 43 -6.88 -5.36 6.00
N ILE A 44 -5.79 -4.66 5.71
CA ILE A 44 -5.49 -4.08 4.41
C ILE A 44 -4.48 -4.97 3.69
N HIS A 45 -4.66 -5.16 2.38
CA HIS A 45 -3.63 -5.80 1.57
C HIS A 45 -3.18 -4.93 0.41
N TYR A 46 -1.91 -5.12 0.05
CA TYR A 46 -1.28 -4.46 -1.07
C TYR A 46 -1.24 -5.40 -2.26
N ILE A 47 -1.58 -4.91 -3.44
CA ILE A 47 -1.68 -5.73 -4.65
C ILE A 47 -1.05 -5.07 -5.86
N PHE A 48 -0.63 -5.91 -6.80
CA PHE A 48 -0.62 -5.57 -8.22
C PHE A 48 -1.94 -5.96 -8.87
N ILE A 49 -2.37 -5.24 -9.90
CA ILE A 49 -3.53 -5.60 -10.73
C ILE A 49 -3.05 -5.85 -12.16
N LYS A 50 -3.38 -7.01 -12.73
CA LYS A 50 -3.06 -7.32 -14.13
C LYS A 50 -3.60 -6.23 -15.06
N GLY A 51 -2.72 -5.61 -15.87
CA GLY A 51 -3.07 -4.55 -16.80
C GLY A 51 -2.72 -3.13 -16.33
N PHE A 52 -2.19 -2.97 -15.11
CA PHE A 52 -1.70 -1.71 -14.55
C PHE A 52 -0.18 -1.72 -14.32
N ASP A 53 0.55 -2.42 -15.18
CA ASP A 53 2.00 -2.64 -15.05
C ASP A 53 2.37 -3.15 -13.65
N GLU A 54 3.19 -2.40 -12.90
CA GLU A 54 3.58 -2.73 -11.52
C GLU A 54 3.05 -1.72 -10.50
N MET A 55 1.97 -1.01 -10.84
CA MET A 55 1.31 -0.09 -9.92
C MET A 55 0.83 -0.86 -8.68
N VAL A 56 1.13 -0.31 -7.51
CA VAL A 56 0.74 -0.87 -6.21
C VAL A 56 -0.51 -0.18 -5.71
N PHE A 57 -1.49 -0.98 -5.29
CA PHE A 57 -2.74 -0.51 -4.71
C PHE A 57 -2.90 -1.01 -3.28
N ALA A 58 -3.56 -0.24 -2.43
CA ALA A 58 -4.11 -0.72 -1.17
C ALA A 58 -5.57 -1.12 -1.37
N VAL A 59 -5.96 -2.25 -0.79
CA VAL A 59 -7.34 -2.73 -0.72
C VAL A 59 -7.77 -2.73 0.73
N ASN A 60 -8.82 -1.97 1.05
CA ASN A 60 -9.38 -1.87 2.39
C ASN A 60 -10.88 -2.22 2.35
N PRO A 61 -11.32 -3.37 2.89
CA PRO A 61 -12.73 -3.75 2.91
C PRO A 61 -13.56 -2.90 3.87
N ASP A 62 -12.94 -2.31 4.88
CA ASP A 62 -13.58 -1.51 5.95
C ASP A 62 -13.31 -0.01 5.77
N THR A 63 -13.17 0.43 4.51
CA THR A 63 -12.93 1.83 4.16
C THR A 63 -14.13 2.73 4.50
N VAL A 64 -13.84 3.96 4.95
CA VAL A 64 -14.81 5.06 5.04
C VAL A 64 -14.68 6.06 3.88
N CYS A 65 -13.82 5.74 2.90
CA CYS A 65 -13.58 6.57 1.72
C CYS A 65 -14.47 6.11 0.54
N ASP A 66 -14.42 6.87 -0.55
CA ASP A 66 -15.27 6.63 -1.73
C ASP A 66 -14.99 5.30 -2.45
N TYR A 67 -13.75 4.79 -2.37
CA TYR A 67 -13.33 3.56 -3.04
C TYR A 67 -12.75 2.54 -2.05
N TYR A 68 -12.84 1.26 -2.41
CA TYR A 68 -12.18 0.16 -1.67
C TYR A 68 -10.73 -0.05 -2.06
N VAL A 69 -10.33 0.45 -3.24
CA VAL A 69 -9.01 0.23 -3.82
C VAL A 69 -8.40 1.56 -4.22
N TYR A 70 -7.26 1.91 -3.63
CA TYR A 70 -6.55 3.16 -3.91
C TYR A 70 -5.15 2.89 -4.45
N PRO A 71 -4.75 3.54 -5.55
CA PRO A 71 -3.36 3.48 -6.01
C PRO A 71 -2.46 4.22 -5.03
N LEU A 72 -1.30 3.62 -4.73
CA LEU A 72 -0.29 4.20 -3.86
C LEU A 72 0.98 4.57 -4.62
N ALA A 73 1.41 3.74 -5.58
CA ALA A 73 2.67 3.93 -6.29
C ALA A 73 2.63 3.42 -7.72
N ASN A 74 3.30 4.10 -8.65
CA ASN A 74 3.35 3.72 -10.06
C ASN A 74 4.11 2.42 -10.33
N ASN A 75 4.99 2.03 -9.41
CA ASN A 75 5.75 0.79 -9.49
C ASN A 75 6.13 0.33 -8.07
N PHE A 76 6.65 -0.89 -7.96
CA PHE A 76 7.02 -1.47 -6.66
C PHE A 76 8.21 -0.78 -5.99
N SER A 77 9.17 -0.23 -6.75
CA SER A 77 10.29 0.53 -6.18
C SER A 77 9.79 1.79 -5.48
N ASP A 78 8.91 2.55 -6.14
CA ASP A 78 8.29 3.75 -5.57
C ASP A 78 7.48 3.40 -4.31
N PHE A 79 6.78 2.26 -4.30
CA PHE A 79 6.08 1.78 -3.12
C PHE A 79 7.04 1.53 -1.94
N LEU A 80 8.16 0.85 -2.16
CA LEU A 80 9.18 0.66 -1.12
C LEU A 80 9.79 2.00 -0.68
N SER A 81 10.01 2.94 -1.60
CA SER A 81 10.46 4.30 -1.27
C SER A 81 9.46 5.04 -0.39
N LEU A 82 8.16 4.87 -0.62
CA LEU A 82 7.11 5.41 0.25
C LEU A 82 7.16 4.78 1.63
N VAL A 83 7.20 3.45 1.74
CA VAL A 83 7.29 2.72 3.03
C VAL A 83 8.52 3.17 3.83
N LEU A 84 9.66 3.39 3.18
CA LEU A 84 10.87 3.94 3.82
C LEU A 84 10.69 5.38 4.34
N ALA A 85 9.96 6.20 3.60
CA ALA A 85 9.68 7.59 3.96
C ALA A 85 8.70 7.67 5.14
N THR A 86 7.65 6.84 5.12
CA THR A 86 6.57 6.79 6.11
C THR A 86 6.84 5.83 7.28
N LYS A 87 7.98 5.14 7.28
CA LYS A 87 8.40 4.18 8.33
C LYS A 87 7.52 2.93 8.46
N GLY A 88 6.69 2.67 7.47
CA GLY A 88 5.70 1.61 7.50
C GLY A 88 4.48 1.99 6.68
N THR A 89 3.60 1.01 6.47
CA THR A 89 2.40 1.24 5.68
C THR A 89 1.28 1.94 6.44
N ASN A 90 1.29 1.91 7.79
CA ASN A 90 0.29 2.60 8.61
C ASN A 90 0.21 4.11 8.31
N THR A 91 1.33 4.83 8.42
CA THR A 91 1.38 6.25 8.06
C THR A 91 1.12 6.48 6.55
N LEU A 92 1.52 5.54 5.68
CA LEU A 92 1.26 5.63 4.23
C LEU A 92 -0.24 5.57 3.88
N GLN A 93 -0.99 4.64 4.48
CA GLN A 93 -2.44 4.50 4.20
C GLN A 93 -3.23 5.75 4.61
N GLN A 94 -2.79 6.47 5.65
CA GLN A 94 -3.47 7.68 6.10
C GLN A 94 -3.46 8.80 5.04
N ILE A 95 -2.48 8.80 4.13
CA ILE A 95 -2.42 9.75 3.01
C ILE A 95 -3.64 9.62 2.10
N ILE A 96 -4.31 8.46 2.03
CA ILE A 96 -5.53 8.28 1.23
C ILE A 96 -6.58 9.31 1.66
N GLN A 97 -6.90 9.36 2.94
CA GLN A 97 -7.99 10.17 3.46
C GLN A 97 -7.55 11.58 3.89
N TRP A 98 -6.40 11.69 4.54
CA TRP A 98 -6.03 12.92 5.24
C TRP A 98 -5.50 14.02 4.34
N ASP A 99 -5.62 15.25 4.84
CA ASP A 99 -4.87 16.38 4.32
C ASP A 99 -3.40 16.35 4.79
N LYS A 100 -2.61 17.29 4.28
CA LYS A 100 -1.17 17.32 4.55
C LYS A 100 -0.87 17.59 6.03
N GLN A 101 -1.68 18.42 6.70
CA GLN A 101 -1.43 18.77 8.09
C GLN A 101 -1.71 17.57 8.99
N GLN A 102 -2.86 16.91 8.81
CA GLN A 102 -3.22 15.69 9.53
C GLN A 102 -2.16 14.60 9.36
N TYR A 103 -1.66 14.40 8.13
CA TYR A 103 -0.57 13.47 7.85
C TYR A 103 0.73 13.83 8.60
N MET A 104 1.15 15.10 8.57
CA MET A 104 2.37 15.55 9.25
C MET A 104 2.26 15.44 10.78
N ASP A 105 1.10 15.78 11.33
CA ASP A 105 0.82 15.70 12.78
C ASP A 105 0.89 14.25 13.25
N PHE A 106 0.26 13.33 12.52
CA PHE A 106 0.31 11.91 12.84
C PHE A 106 1.71 11.32 12.71
N SER A 107 2.41 11.63 11.61
CA SER A 107 3.78 11.16 11.36
C SER A 107 4.76 11.60 12.46
N SER A 108 4.45 12.71 13.15
CA SER A 108 5.26 13.26 14.23
C SER A 108 4.71 12.94 15.62
N SER A 109 3.64 12.15 15.70
CA SER A 109 3.02 11.78 16.98
C SER A 109 3.97 10.92 17.82
N PRO A 110 3.88 10.97 19.17
CA PRO A 110 4.72 10.16 20.04
C PRO A 110 4.68 8.67 19.71
N ASP A 111 3.48 8.15 19.41
CA ASP A 111 3.26 6.74 19.12
C ASP A 111 3.97 6.32 17.82
N GLU A 112 3.87 7.11 16.74
CA GLU A 112 4.55 6.82 15.47
C GLU A 112 6.09 6.97 15.59
N VAL A 113 6.57 7.93 16.39
CA VAL A 113 8.00 8.10 16.67
C VAL A 113 8.54 6.91 17.49
N GLU A 114 7.80 6.44 18.49
CA GLU A 114 8.15 5.26 19.28
C GLU A 114 8.17 3.99 18.41
N TYR A 115 7.12 3.79 17.62
CA TYR A 115 7.01 2.69 16.66
C TYR A 115 8.20 2.65 15.69
N ALA A 116 8.51 3.79 15.07
CA ALA A 116 9.62 3.91 14.11
C ALA A 116 11.00 3.70 14.75
N SER A 117 11.13 3.93 16.06
CA SER A 117 12.36 3.71 16.83
C SER A 117 12.55 2.27 17.28
N SER A 118 11.54 1.40 17.08
CA SER A 118 11.64 0.00 17.46
C SER A 118 12.70 -0.73 16.64
N LYS A 119 13.47 -1.61 17.31
CA LYS A 119 14.56 -2.36 16.67
C LYS A 119 14.09 -3.15 15.44
N LYS A 120 12.91 -3.79 15.53
CA LYS A 120 12.34 -4.59 14.43
C LYS A 120 11.99 -3.74 13.21
N VAL A 121 11.42 -2.55 13.43
CA VAL A 121 11.10 -1.63 12.34
C VAL A 121 12.38 -1.13 11.68
N ILE A 122 13.37 -0.70 12.47
CA ILE A 122 14.67 -0.26 11.95
C ILE A 122 15.33 -1.37 11.10
N GLU A 123 15.38 -2.61 11.60
CA GLU A 123 15.97 -3.75 10.89
C GLU A 123 15.25 -4.03 9.56
N ALA A 124 13.92 -3.98 9.53
CA ALA A 124 13.14 -4.19 8.29
C ALA A 124 13.36 -3.06 7.27
N LEU A 125 13.39 -1.80 7.72
CA LEU A 125 13.64 -0.66 6.85
C LEU A 125 15.08 -0.66 6.29
N GLU A 126 16.07 -1.03 7.09
CA GLU A 126 17.46 -1.18 6.62
C GLU A 126 17.62 -2.34 5.63
N ALA A 127 16.89 -3.44 5.81
CA ALA A 127 16.86 -4.51 4.83
C ALA A 127 16.30 -4.04 3.48
N ILE A 128 15.27 -3.18 3.46
CA ILE A 128 14.77 -2.56 2.22
C ILE A 128 15.82 -1.61 1.62
N ARG A 129 16.53 -0.83 2.43
CA ARG A 129 17.64 0.02 1.93
C ARG A 129 18.75 -0.80 1.29
N SER A 130 19.05 -1.98 1.84
CA SER A 130 20.12 -2.87 1.36
C SER A 130 19.94 -3.36 -0.09
N ILE A 131 18.71 -3.33 -0.62
CA ILE A 131 18.42 -3.71 -2.01
C ILE A 131 18.49 -2.52 -2.99
N GLY A 132 18.88 -1.34 -2.51
CA GLY A 132 19.16 -0.14 -3.31
C GLY A 132 18.04 0.91 -3.35
N VAL A 133 17.02 0.78 -2.49
CA VAL A 133 15.88 1.71 -2.45
C VAL A 133 16.15 2.83 -1.44
N LEU A 134 15.82 4.07 -1.82
CA LEU A 134 15.93 5.25 -0.97
C LEU A 134 14.54 5.76 -0.55
N PRO A 135 14.40 6.39 0.62
CA PRO A 135 13.14 6.99 1.05
C PRO A 135 12.72 8.09 0.06
N MET A 136 11.42 8.16 -0.22
CA MET A 136 10.84 9.23 -1.02
C MET A 136 10.87 10.56 -0.27
N GLU A 137 11.22 11.65 -0.97
CA GLU A 137 11.29 12.99 -0.36
C GLU A 137 9.92 13.58 -0.06
N ASN A 138 8.97 13.48 -1.01
CA ASN A 138 7.63 14.08 -0.92
C ASN A 138 6.53 13.00 -1.05
N PRO A 139 6.40 12.08 -0.05
CA PRO A 139 5.48 10.94 -0.13
C PRO A 139 4.02 11.37 -0.25
N PHE A 140 3.60 12.41 0.49
CA PHE A 140 2.22 12.90 0.50
C PHE A 140 1.80 13.40 -0.89
N GLU A 141 2.60 14.29 -1.48
CA GLU A 141 2.33 14.88 -2.80
C GLU A 141 2.34 13.82 -3.90
N TYR A 142 3.26 12.87 -3.82
CA TYR A 142 3.35 11.78 -4.78
C TYR A 142 2.07 10.93 -4.79
N VAL A 143 1.62 10.46 -3.62
CA VAL A 143 0.41 9.62 -3.51
C VAL A 143 -0.84 10.40 -3.93
N LYS A 144 -1.02 11.63 -3.44
CA LYS A 144 -2.18 12.46 -3.83
C LYS A 144 -2.20 12.74 -5.34
N LYS A 145 -1.05 12.96 -5.97
CA LYS A 145 -0.96 13.14 -7.43
C LYS A 145 -1.43 11.90 -8.18
N ILE A 146 -0.99 10.71 -7.77
CA ILE A 146 -1.41 9.44 -8.38
C ILE A 146 -2.92 9.29 -8.25
N GLN A 147 -3.45 9.41 -7.03
CA GLN A 147 -4.88 9.25 -6.75
C GLN A 147 -5.76 10.20 -7.54
N ASN A 148 -5.35 11.47 -7.67
CA ASN A 148 -6.11 12.48 -8.44
C ASN A 148 -6.10 12.22 -9.95
N SER A 149 -5.06 11.56 -10.46
CA SER A 149 -4.91 11.27 -11.89
C SER A 149 -5.47 9.91 -12.31
N PHE A 150 -5.78 9.04 -11.34
CA PHE A 150 -6.17 7.66 -11.60
C PHE A 150 -7.64 7.55 -12.01
N GLN A 151 -7.90 6.70 -13.01
CA GLN A 151 -9.26 6.42 -13.49
C GLN A 151 -9.79 5.17 -12.78
N TYR A 152 -10.46 5.36 -11.64
CA TYR A 152 -10.96 4.27 -10.78
C TYR A 152 -11.93 3.32 -11.49
N SER A 153 -12.68 3.81 -12.49
CA SER A 153 -13.57 2.97 -13.31
C SER A 153 -12.86 1.90 -14.13
N LYS A 154 -11.53 1.96 -14.25
CA LYS A 154 -10.73 0.91 -14.92
C LYS A 154 -10.48 -0.31 -14.02
N ILE A 155 -10.71 -0.22 -12.71
CA ILE A 155 -10.57 -1.36 -11.81
C ILE A 155 -11.78 -2.28 -12.02
N VAL A 156 -11.52 -3.53 -12.37
CA VAL A 156 -12.56 -4.53 -12.60
C VAL A 156 -12.70 -5.44 -11.39
N PHE A 157 -13.91 -5.51 -10.86
CA PHE A 157 -14.28 -6.37 -9.74
C PHE A 157 -15.10 -7.59 -10.19
N SER A 158 -15.21 -8.58 -9.30
CA SER A 158 -16.07 -9.76 -9.47
C SER A 158 -17.55 -9.41 -9.37
N ASP A 159 -18.43 -10.32 -9.81
CA ASP A 159 -19.88 -10.15 -9.63
C ASP A 159 -20.26 -10.03 -8.15
N GLU A 160 -19.61 -10.81 -7.28
CA GLU A 160 -19.76 -10.74 -5.82
C GLU A 160 -19.60 -9.32 -5.26
N PHE A 161 -18.65 -8.53 -5.80
CA PHE A 161 -18.49 -7.15 -5.38
C PHE A 161 -19.73 -6.30 -5.64
N TYR A 162 -20.30 -6.42 -6.84
CA TYR A 162 -21.48 -5.66 -7.23
C TYR A 162 -22.72 -6.13 -6.48
N ASP A 163 -22.84 -7.44 -6.24
CA ASP A 163 -23.92 -8.02 -5.44
C ASP A 163 -23.89 -7.52 -3.99
N ILE A 164 -22.70 -7.43 -3.37
CA ILE A 164 -22.53 -6.97 -1.99
C ILE A 164 -22.72 -5.46 -1.86
N THR A 165 -22.16 -4.69 -2.79
CA THR A 165 -22.16 -3.22 -2.70
C THR A 165 -23.42 -2.58 -3.28
N GLY A 166 -24.18 -3.31 -4.11
CA GLY A 166 -25.29 -2.77 -4.88
C GLY A 166 -24.88 -1.78 -5.96
N GLN A 167 -23.58 -1.67 -6.28
CA GLN A 167 -23.08 -0.80 -7.35
C GLN A 167 -23.43 -1.41 -8.72
N GLU A 168 -23.68 -0.54 -9.70
CA GLU A 168 -23.89 -1.00 -11.07
C GLU A 168 -22.57 -1.45 -11.71
N LYS A 169 -22.59 -2.62 -12.33
CA LYS A 169 -21.47 -3.10 -13.12
C LYS A 169 -21.34 -2.26 -14.38
N LEU A 170 -20.25 -1.51 -14.48
CA LEU A 170 -19.91 -0.76 -15.68
C LEU A 170 -19.51 -1.77 -16.77
N ASN A 171 -20.30 -1.83 -17.85
CA ASN A 171 -20.08 -2.70 -19.01
C ASN A 171 -19.03 -2.15 -19.98
#